data_AF-A0A452YK59-F1
#
_entry.id   AF-A0A452YK59-F1
#
_cell.length_a   1.000
_cell.length_b   1.000
_cell.length_c   1.000
_cell.angle_alpha   90.00
_cell.angle_beta   90.00
_cell.angle_gamma   90.00
#
_symmetry.space_group_name_H-M   'P 1'
#
loop_
_entity.id
_entity.type
_entity.pdbx_description
1 polymer ?
#
loop_
_entity_poly.entity_id
_entity_poly.type
_entity_poly.pdbx_seq_one_letter_code
_entity_poly.pdbx_strand_id
1 'polypeptide(L)'
;MSSPYTGAQQPSPATHQLPAAQQNHSLAFRVMRLSRPSLRPDPAALLRFDPRDVFLPEDALTSPDPSAAVDFLQGLLHPPDSGAATTVPGDFTFCDRFLLHDTADALAPPGLLVLPQAFGAIYLGETFCSYISINNSSGLEAREVIIKAEIQTERQRILLLDTSKSPVESIRSGGRYDFIVEHDVKELGAHTLVCTALYNDGDAERKYLPQFFKFTVSNPLSVRTKV
;
A
#
# COMPACT_ATOMS: atom_id res chain seq x y z
N MET A 1 60.87 23.25 46.67
CA MET A 1 60.10 24.46 46.31
C MET A 1 60.00 24.44 44.78
N SER A 2 58.96 23.78 44.23
CA SER A 2 57.64 24.34 43.84
C SER A 2 57.63 24.72 42.34
N SER A 3 57.28 23.78 41.44
CA SER A 3 55.95 23.62 40.79
C SER A 3 56.00 24.12 39.31
N PRO A 4 55.03 23.81 38.42
CA PRO A 4 55.27 22.92 37.27
C PRO A 4 54.94 23.60 35.92
N TYR A 5 55.32 23.00 34.78
CA TYR A 5 54.65 23.29 33.51
C TYR A 5 54.16 21.99 32.87
N THR A 6 52.84 21.88 32.88
CA THR A 6 52.00 20.81 32.39
C THR A 6 52.08 20.76 30.87
N GLY A 7 52.55 19.64 30.31
CA GLY A 7 52.38 19.34 28.89
C GLY A 7 50.92 19.06 28.60
N ALA A 8 50.27 19.94 27.82
CA ALA A 8 48.90 19.76 27.37
C ALA A 8 48.84 18.60 26.35
N GLN A 9 48.22 17.51 26.76
CA GLN A 9 47.83 16.41 25.88
C GLN A 9 46.56 16.84 25.14
N GLN A 10 46.67 17.07 23.82
CA GLN A 10 45.53 17.35 22.95
C GLN A 10 44.59 16.12 22.92
N PRO A 11 43.27 16.32 23.07
CA PRO A 11 42.28 15.25 22.91
C PRO A 11 42.05 14.93 21.42
N SER A 12 41.76 13.65 21.18
CA SER A 12 41.53 12.94 19.92
C SER A 12 40.71 13.69 18.86
N PRO A 13 40.97 13.49 17.55
CA PRO A 13 39.98 13.83 16.55
C PRO A 13 38.83 12.81 16.64
N ALA A 14 37.65 13.32 16.98
CA ALA A 14 36.39 12.58 16.86
C ALA A 14 36.25 12.07 15.43
N THR A 15 36.08 10.76 15.29
CA THR A 15 35.72 10.12 14.03
C THR A 15 34.35 10.67 13.62
N HIS A 16 34.35 11.64 12.70
CA HIS A 16 33.15 12.01 11.97
C HIS A 16 32.62 10.76 11.29
N GLN A 17 31.54 10.18 11.84
CA GLN A 17 30.72 9.21 11.12
C GLN A 17 30.19 9.91 9.88
N LEU A 18 30.77 9.53 8.74
CA LEU A 18 30.25 9.84 7.43
C LEU A 18 28.77 9.39 7.36
N PRO A 19 27.90 10.16 6.70
CA PRO A 19 26.53 9.71 6.45
C PRO A 19 26.59 8.37 5.72
N ALA A 20 25.73 7.43 6.13
CA ALA A 20 25.66 6.08 5.58
C ALA A 20 25.78 6.14 4.05
N ALA A 21 26.88 5.58 3.53
CA ALA A 21 27.02 5.37 2.10
C ALA A 21 25.71 4.73 1.62
N GLN A 22 25.09 5.32 0.61
CA GLN A 22 23.92 4.77 -0.05
C GLN A 22 24.38 3.46 -0.71
N GLN A 23 24.42 2.39 0.08
CA GLN A 23 24.85 1.08 -0.37
C GLN A 23 23.91 0.68 -1.50
N ASN A 24 24.46 0.49 -2.69
CA ASN A 24 23.68 0.14 -3.85
C ASN A 24 23.28 -1.34 -3.70
N HIS A 25 22.09 -1.56 -3.16
CA HIS A 25 21.53 -2.89 -2.96
C HIS A 25 20.83 -3.36 -4.25
N SER A 26 21.07 -4.61 -4.65
CA SER A 26 20.39 -5.22 -5.78
C SER A 26 18.95 -5.62 -5.47
N LEU A 27 18.68 -5.90 -4.19
CA LEU A 27 17.36 -6.24 -3.68
C LEU A 27 16.65 -5.01 -3.08
N ALA A 28 15.33 -4.98 -3.17
CA ALA A 28 14.49 -3.98 -2.51
C ALA A 28 13.17 -4.60 -2.03
N PHE A 29 12.72 -4.24 -0.83
CA PHE A 29 11.40 -4.65 -0.33
C PHE A 29 10.31 -3.67 -0.78
N ARG A 30 9.18 -4.24 -1.16
CA ARG A 30 7.90 -3.56 -1.41
C ARG A 30 6.88 -4.16 -0.46
N VAL A 31 6.15 -3.29 0.22
CA VAL A 31 5.18 -3.69 1.25
C VAL A 31 3.83 -3.10 0.90
N MET A 32 2.81 -3.94 0.94
CA MET A 32 1.42 -3.56 0.74
C MET A 32 0.58 -4.14 1.87
N ARG A 33 -0.10 -3.28 2.64
CA ARG A 33 -1.08 -3.74 3.62
C ARG A 33 -2.28 -4.35 2.88
N LEU A 34 -2.62 -5.57 3.25
CA LEU A 34 -3.85 -6.24 2.85
C LEU A 34 -4.93 -5.86 3.86
N SER A 35 -5.65 -4.77 3.60
CA SER A 35 -6.81 -4.36 4.40
C SER A 35 -8.11 -4.73 3.68
N ARG A 36 -9.20 -4.92 4.43
CA ARG A 36 -10.53 -4.88 3.81
C ARG A 36 -10.67 -3.48 3.19
N PRO A 37 -10.88 -3.36 1.88
CA PRO A 37 -11.01 -2.05 1.26
C PRO A 37 -12.20 -1.34 1.89
N SER A 38 -11.93 -0.25 2.60
CA SER A 38 -12.99 0.66 3.02
C SER A 38 -13.03 1.79 2.00
N LEU A 39 -13.94 1.65 1.02
CA LEU A 39 -14.32 2.75 0.16
C LEU A 39 -15.16 3.69 1.01
N ARG A 40 -14.51 4.45 1.91
CA ARG A 40 -15.17 5.60 2.53
C ARG A 40 -14.98 6.75 1.56
N PRO A 41 -16.01 7.15 0.80
CA PRO A 41 -15.91 8.31 -0.06
C PRO A 41 -15.61 9.49 0.87
N ASP A 42 -14.54 10.23 0.60
CA ASP A 42 -14.36 11.51 1.26
C ASP A 42 -15.52 12.41 0.81
N PRO A 43 -16.42 12.83 1.71
CA PRO A 43 -17.55 13.67 1.34
C PRO A 43 -17.12 15.01 0.76
N ALA A 44 -15.87 15.46 1.01
CA ALA A 44 -15.30 16.65 0.41
C ALA A 44 -14.67 16.39 -0.98
N ALA A 45 -14.24 15.17 -1.28
CA ALA A 45 -13.71 14.77 -2.60
C ALA A 45 -14.78 14.13 -3.51
N LEU A 46 -15.98 13.86 -2.98
CA LEU A 46 -17.15 13.49 -3.76
C LEU A 46 -17.55 14.67 -4.64
N LEU A 47 -17.12 14.63 -5.90
CA LEU A 47 -17.72 15.47 -6.94
C LEU A 47 -19.18 15.02 -7.08
N ARG A 48 -20.09 15.81 -6.50
CA ARG A 48 -21.53 15.62 -6.71
C ARG A 48 -21.84 16.14 -8.10
N PHE A 49 -21.84 15.26 -9.08
CA PHE A 49 -22.38 15.57 -10.40
C PHE A 49 -23.90 15.50 -10.32
N ASP A 50 -24.59 16.57 -10.75
CA ASP A 50 -26.00 16.44 -11.10
C ASP A 50 -26.05 15.61 -12.39
N PRO A 51 -26.84 14.52 -12.46
CA PRO A 51 -27.03 13.76 -13.70
C PRO A 51 -27.39 14.65 -14.90
N ARG A 52 -28.08 15.76 -14.66
CA ARG A 52 -28.39 16.77 -15.70
C ARG A 52 -27.13 17.34 -16.34
N ASP A 53 -26.08 17.59 -15.57
CA ASP A 53 -24.83 18.21 -16.05
C ASP A 53 -23.94 17.24 -16.83
N VAL A 54 -24.15 15.93 -16.68
CA VAL A 54 -23.33 14.88 -17.30
C VAL A 54 -24.01 14.29 -18.53
N PHE A 55 -25.33 14.12 -18.46
CA PHE A 55 -26.06 13.34 -19.45
C PHE A 55 -26.91 14.19 -20.40
N LEU A 56 -27.22 15.45 -20.07
CA LEU A 56 -28.01 16.28 -20.98
C LEU A 56 -27.11 17.05 -21.97
N PRO A 57 -27.40 17.01 -23.27
CA PRO A 57 -26.78 17.93 -24.23
C PRO A 57 -27.15 19.39 -23.86
N GLU A 58 -26.26 20.35 -24.14
CA GLU A 58 -26.48 21.77 -23.79
C GLU A 58 -27.81 22.33 -24.35
N ASP A 59 -28.25 21.83 -25.49
CA ASP A 59 -29.53 22.18 -26.11
C ASP A 59 -30.73 21.75 -25.26
N ALA A 60 -30.64 20.62 -24.54
CA ALA A 60 -31.68 20.15 -23.64
C ALA A 60 -31.73 20.94 -22.33
N LEU A 61 -30.58 21.47 -21.89
CA LEU A 61 -30.47 22.34 -20.71
C LEU A 61 -31.01 23.76 -20.95
N THR A 62 -30.97 24.23 -22.20
CA THR A 62 -31.43 25.56 -22.62
C THR A 62 -32.83 25.56 -23.25
N SER A 63 -33.38 24.38 -23.55
CA SER A 63 -34.74 24.27 -24.07
C SER A 63 -35.78 24.77 -23.05
N PRO A 64 -36.84 25.47 -23.49
CA PRO A 64 -37.90 25.94 -22.60
C PRO A 64 -38.78 24.82 -22.03
N ASP A 65 -38.60 23.58 -22.48
CA ASP A 65 -39.40 22.42 -22.07
C ASP A 65 -38.58 21.45 -21.20
N PRO A 66 -38.66 21.58 -19.85
CA PRO A 66 -37.89 20.76 -18.93
C PRO A 66 -38.33 19.29 -18.91
N SER A 67 -39.47 18.93 -19.52
CA SER A 67 -40.00 17.56 -19.51
C SER A 67 -39.17 16.61 -20.40
N ALA A 68 -38.75 17.08 -21.58
CA ALA A 68 -37.93 16.29 -22.50
C ALA A 68 -36.56 15.92 -21.92
N ALA A 69 -35.97 16.81 -21.12
CA ALA A 69 -34.73 16.55 -20.40
C ALA A 69 -34.90 15.49 -19.30
N VAL A 70 -36.04 15.52 -18.59
CA VAL A 70 -36.36 14.52 -17.57
C VAL A 70 -36.62 13.16 -18.19
N ASP A 71 -37.37 13.10 -19.29
CA ASP A 71 -37.66 11.85 -20.00
C ASP A 71 -36.39 11.22 -20.59
N PHE A 72 -35.47 12.04 -21.11
CA PHE A 72 -34.17 11.59 -21.61
C PHE A 72 -33.30 10.99 -20.50
N LEU A 73 -33.19 11.69 -19.36
CA LEU A 73 -32.48 11.17 -18.18
C LEU A 73 -33.13 9.90 -17.63
N GLN A 74 -34.46 9.84 -17.65
CA GLN A 74 -35.19 8.69 -17.17
C GLN A 74 -34.98 7.47 -18.07
N GLY A 75 -34.92 7.66 -19.40
CA GLY A 75 -34.58 6.59 -20.34
C GLY A 75 -33.14 6.09 -20.23
N LEU A 76 -32.19 6.96 -19.86
CA LEU A 76 -30.80 6.58 -19.61
C LEU A 76 -30.59 5.88 -18.26
N LEU A 77 -31.30 6.31 -17.21
CA LEU A 77 -31.18 5.74 -15.86
C LEU A 77 -32.07 4.50 -15.66
N HIS A 78 -33.15 4.38 -16.41
CA HIS A 78 -34.09 3.27 -16.40
C HIS A 78 -34.40 2.86 -17.85
N PRO A 79 -33.51 2.09 -18.49
CA PRO A 79 -33.79 1.55 -19.81
C PRO A 79 -35.05 0.68 -19.73
N PRO A 80 -35.95 0.70 -20.73
CA PRO A 80 -37.05 -0.25 -20.79
C PRO A 80 -36.46 -1.67 -20.79
N ASP A 81 -37.05 -2.56 -19.99
CA ASP A 81 -36.65 -3.97 -19.91
C ASP A 81 -36.42 -4.51 -21.33
N SER A 82 -35.15 -4.69 -21.67
CA SER A 82 -34.75 -5.28 -22.94
C SER A 82 -35.12 -6.76 -22.89
N GLY A 83 -36.39 -7.05 -23.11
CA GLY A 83 -36.89 -8.39 -23.39
C GLY A 83 -36.35 -8.88 -24.73
N ALA A 84 -35.07 -9.24 -24.78
CA ALA A 84 -34.45 -10.18 -25.73
C ALA A 84 -32.92 -10.27 -25.53
N ALA A 85 -32.42 -10.37 -24.29
CA ALA A 85 -31.19 -11.12 -24.08
C ALA A 85 -31.60 -12.59 -23.95
N THR A 86 -31.39 -13.38 -25.00
CA THR A 86 -31.53 -14.83 -24.98
C THR A 86 -30.72 -15.37 -23.80
N THR A 87 -31.42 -15.68 -22.70
CA THR A 87 -30.84 -16.43 -21.59
C THR A 87 -30.52 -17.82 -22.11
N VAL A 88 -29.26 -18.04 -22.50
CA VAL A 88 -28.69 -19.39 -22.49
C VAL A 88 -28.32 -19.63 -21.03
N PRO A 89 -29.03 -20.50 -20.30
CA PRO A 89 -28.75 -20.72 -18.89
C PRO A 89 -27.46 -21.55 -18.80
N GLY A 90 -26.36 -20.95 -18.33
CA GLY A 90 -25.27 -21.72 -17.77
C GLY A 90 -23.83 -21.46 -18.22
N ASP A 91 -23.45 -20.27 -18.68
CA ASP A 91 -22.01 -19.95 -18.84
C ASP A 91 -21.62 -18.69 -18.04
N PHE A 92 -20.91 -18.90 -16.93
CA PHE A 92 -20.22 -17.85 -16.17
C PHE A 92 -18.90 -17.47 -16.86
N THR A 93 -18.95 -17.07 -18.13
CA THR A 93 -17.76 -16.58 -18.83
C THR A 93 -17.50 -15.13 -18.42
N PHE A 94 -16.45 -14.92 -17.64
CA PHE A 94 -15.98 -13.59 -17.20
C PHE A 94 -15.51 -12.68 -18.36
N CYS A 95 -15.56 -13.15 -19.61
CA CYS A 95 -14.94 -12.52 -20.78
C CYS A 95 -15.61 -11.22 -21.22
N ASP A 96 -16.93 -11.11 -21.10
CA ASP A 96 -17.67 -9.94 -21.61
C ASP A 96 -17.89 -8.84 -20.56
N ARG A 97 -17.45 -9.05 -19.31
CA ARG A 97 -17.59 -8.05 -18.23
C ARG A 97 -16.75 -6.77 -18.41
N PHE A 98 -15.83 -6.77 -19.36
CA PHE A 98 -15.01 -5.60 -19.72
C PHE A 98 -15.60 -4.82 -20.90
N LEU A 99 -16.61 -5.37 -21.57
CA LEU A 99 -17.33 -4.69 -22.63
C LEU A 99 -18.42 -3.83 -21.99
N LEU A 100 -18.24 -2.52 -22.09
CA LEU A 100 -19.24 -1.55 -21.66
C LEU A 100 -20.43 -1.65 -22.63
N HIS A 101 -21.53 -2.24 -22.16
CA HIS A 101 -22.75 -2.36 -22.94
C HIS A 101 -23.54 -1.04 -22.97
N ASP A 102 -23.44 -0.26 -21.90
CA ASP A 102 -23.98 1.09 -21.81
C ASP A 102 -22.88 2.11 -21.49
N THR A 103 -23.02 3.32 -22.03
CA THR A 103 -22.26 4.50 -21.62
C THR A 103 -22.38 4.82 -20.13
N ALA A 104 -23.51 4.49 -19.50
CA ALA A 104 -23.69 4.61 -18.05
C ALA A 104 -22.79 3.63 -17.26
N ASP A 105 -22.47 2.46 -17.81
CA ASP A 105 -21.56 1.48 -17.19
C ASP A 105 -20.11 1.98 -17.19
N ALA A 106 -19.76 2.90 -18.10
CA ALA A 106 -18.43 3.49 -18.22
C ALA A 106 -18.13 4.49 -17.09
N LEU A 107 -19.20 5.04 -16.50
CA LEU A 107 -19.15 5.98 -15.39
C LEU A 107 -19.20 5.23 -14.07
N ALA A 108 -18.16 4.44 -13.79
CA ALA A 108 -17.80 4.19 -12.39
C ALA A 108 -17.68 5.57 -11.72
N PRO A 109 -18.46 5.87 -10.65
CA PRO A 109 -18.60 7.22 -10.13
C PRO A 109 -17.23 7.89 -9.98
N PRO A 110 -17.03 9.15 -10.41
CA PRO A 110 -15.73 9.79 -10.40
C PRO A 110 -15.28 9.92 -8.94
N GLY A 111 -14.37 9.04 -8.52
CA GLY A 111 -13.92 8.92 -7.13
C GLY A 111 -13.81 7.50 -6.58
N LEU A 112 -14.27 6.45 -7.29
CA LEU A 112 -14.43 5.14 -6.66
C LEU A 112 -13.22 4.18 -6.70
N LEU A 113 -12.10 4.52 -7.34
CA LEU A 113 -10.95 3.60 -7.45
C LEU A 113 -9.59 4.26 -7.20
N VAL A 114 -9.52 5.34 -6.41
CA VAL A 114 -8.22 5.76 -5.87
C VAL A 114 -7.87 4.82 -4.73
N LEU A 115 -6.99 3.86 -5.00
CA LEU A 115 -6.39 3.05 -3.96
C LEU A 115 -5.57 3.99 -3.07
N PRO A 116 -5.86 4.10 -1.76
CA PRO A 116 -5.07 4.96 -0.90
C PRO A 116 -3.60 4.52 -0.94
N GLN A 117 -2.68 5.44 -1.26
CA GLN A 117 -1.23 5.19 -1.30
C GLN A 117 -0.64 4.92 0.11
N ALA A 118 -1.43 5.05 1.17
CA ALA A 118 -0.99 4.90 2.56
C ALA A 118 -1.38 3.54 3.15
N PHE A 119 -0.69 3.12 4.22
CA PHE A 119 -1.07 1.97 5.06
C PHE A 119 -2.51 2.06 5.62
N GLY A 120 -3.23 3.17 5.43
CA GLY A 120 -4.55 3.43 6.01
C GLY A 120 -4.48 3.59 7.52
N ALA A 121 -5.63 3.85 8.14
CA ALA A 121 -5.72 3.82 9.60
C ALA A 121 -5.60 2.36 10.08
N ILE A 122 -4.68 2.09 11.00
CA ILE A 122 -4.57 0.81 11.70
C ILE A 122 -5.07 1.03 13.12
N TYR A 123 -5.98 0.18 13.57
CA TYR A 123 -6.55 0.29 14.91
C TYR A 123 -6.08 -0.83 15.83
N LEU A 124 -6.03 -0.54 17.12
CA LEU A 124 -5.81 -1.54 18.15
C LEU A 124 -6.85 -2.66 18.04
N GLY A 125 -6.41 -3.91 18.10
CA GLY A 125 -7.26 -5.09 17.97
C GLY A 125 -7.52 -5.54 16.53
N GLU A 126 -7.06 -4.80 15.51
CA GLU A 126 -7.05 -5.30 14.14
C GLU A 126 -5.91 -6.30 13.91
N THR A 127 -6.08 -7.20 12.94
CA THR A 127 -4.98 -7.99 12.40
C THR A 127 -4.31 -7.20 11.28
N PHE A 128 -3.06 -6.81 11.49
CA PHE A 128 -2.19 -6.30 10.44
C PHE A 128 -1.83 -7.46 9.51
N CYS A 129 -2.37 -7.44 8.29
CA CYS A 129 -2.02 -8.38 7.22
C CYS A 129 -1.25 -7.61 6.14
N SER A 130 -0.10 -8.12 5.71
CA SER A 130 0.77 -7.44 4.75
C SER A 130 1.38 -8.40 3.76
N TYR A 131 1.25 -8.05 2.49
CA TYR A 131 2.00 -8.64 1.39
C TYR A 131 3.36 -7.96 1.30
N ILE A 132 4.42 -8.76 1.28
CA ILE A 132 5.81 -8.32 1.20
C ILE A 132 6.44 -8.99 -0.01
N SER A 133 7.04 -8.18 -0.87
CA SER A 133 7.74 -8.64 -2.06
C SER A 133 9.17 -8.13 -2.01
N ILE A 134 10.14 -9.02 -2.16
CA ILE A 134 11.55 -8.66 -2.34
C ILE A 134 11.90 -8.79 -3.82
N ASN A 135 12.26 -7.68 -4.45
CA ASN A 135 12.51 -7.60 -5.88
C ASN A 135 14.00 -7.50 -6.14
N ASN A 136 14.49 -8.24 -7.12
CA ASN A 136 15.85 -8.09 -7.61
C ASN A 136 15.85 -7.23 -8.88
N SER A 137 16.29 -5.99 -8.75
CA SER A 137 16.41 -5.05 -9.88
C SER A 137 17.82 -5.00 -10.48
N SER A 138 18.77 -5.83 -10.01
CA SER A 138 20.09 -5.91 -10.64
C SER A 138 20.07 -6.82 -11.86
N GLY A 139 21.13 -6.73 -12.67
CA GLY A 139 21.39 -7.64 -13.79
C GLY A 139 21.90 -9.02 -13.37
N LEU A 140 22.12 -9.27 -12.07
CA LEU A 140 22.74 -10.48 -11.55
C LEU A 140 21.78 -11.23 -10.63
N GLU A 141 21.98 -12.53 -10.49
CA GLU A 141 21.20 -13.38 -9.59
C GLU A 141 21.67 -13.19 -8.14
N ALA A 142 20.74 -12.92 -7.23
CA ALA A 142 21.02 -12.93 -5.79
C ALA A 142 20.86 -14.37 -5.27
N ARG A 143 21.79 -14.83 -4.43
CA ARG A 143 21.82 -16.21 -3.92
C ARG A 143 21.81 -16.26 -2.40
N GLU A 144 21.35 -17.39 -1.86
CA GLU A 144 21.30 -17.68 -0.42
C GLU A 144 20.61 -16.56 0.38
N VAL A 145 19.43 -16.14 -0.10
CA VAL A 145 18.71 -15.00 0.44
C VAL A 145 17.98 -15.40 1.73
N ILE A 146 18.49 -14.93 2.86
CA ILE A 146 17.86 -15.04 4.18
C ILE A 146 17.01 -13.79 4.41
N ILE A 147 15.73 -13.99 4.70
CA ILE A 147 14.74 -12.94 4.89
C ILE A 147 14.26 -13.00 6.33
N LYS A 148 14.19 -11.83 6.95
CA LYS A 148 13.64 -11.65 8.29
C LYS A 148 12.63 -10.50 8.28
N ALA A 149 11.43 -10.73 8.80
CA ALA A 149 10.41 -9.70 8.94
C ALA A 149 9.99 -9.59 10.41
N GLU A 150 10.06 -8.38 10.96
CA GLU A 150 9.80 -8.12 12.37
C GLU A 150 8.98 -6.84 12.53
N ILE A 151 8.06 -6.81 13.48
CA ILE A 151 7.42 -5.57 13.92
C ILE A 151 8.15 -5.06 15.16
N GLN A 152 8.65 -3.84 15.08
CA GLN A 152 9.22 -3.12 16.21
C GLN A 152 8.18 -2.12 16.74
N THR A 153 7.81 -2.28 18.01
CA THR A 153 7.00 -1.32 18.78
C THR A 153 7.90 -0.58 19.75
N GLU A 154 7.32 0.32 20.55
CA GLU A 154 8.06 0.99 21.64
C GLU A 154 8.48 0.01 22.76
N ARG A 155 7.74 -1.09 22.93
CA ARG A 155 7.95 -2.04 24.03
C ARG A 155 8.75 -3.26 23.63
N GLN A 156 8.58 -3.73 22.40
CA GLN A 156 9.12 -5.03 21.99
C GLN A 156 9.38 -5.13 20.49
N ARG A 157 10.06 -6.22 20.12
CA ARG A 157 10.30 -6.62 18.73
C ARG A 157 9.70 -8.01 18.51
N ILE A 158 8.78 -8.10 17.56
CA ILE A 158 7.93 -9.26 17.33
C ILE A 158 8.37 -9.88 16.01
N LEU A 159 8.81 -11.14 16.04
CA LEU A 159 9.23 -11.87 14.85
C LEU A 159 8.02 -12.42 14.09
N LEU A 160 7.91 -12.03 12.82
CA LEU A 160 6.83 -12.49 11.93
C LEU A 160 7.31 -13.59 10.97
N LEU A 161 8.51 -13.43 10.42
CA LEU A 161 9.13 -14.40 9.52
C LEU A 161 10.64 -14.44 9.75
N ASP A 162 11.20 -15.65 9.69
CA ASP A 162 12.64 -15.88 9.65
C ASP A 162 12.94 -17.10 8.75
N THR A 163 13.61 -16.86 7.62
CA THR A 163 13.99 -17.91 6.67
C THR A 163 15.43 -18.40 6.88
N SER A 164 16.09 -18.08 7.99
CA SER A 164 17.48 -18.50 8.26
C SER A 164 17.68 -20.02 8.24
N LYS A 165 16.65 -20.80 8.61
CA LYS A 165 16.69 -22.28 8.58
C LYS A 165 16.52 -22.86 7.18
N SER A 166 15.90 -22.11 6.28
CA SER A 166 15.62 -22.51 4.90
C SER A 166 15.72 -21.27 4.00
N PRO A 167 16.95 -20.81 3.69
CA PRO A 167 17.16 -19.62 2.87
C PRO A 167 16.54 -19.80 1.49
N VAL A 168 16.12 -18.70 0.87
CA VAL A 168 15.68 -18.72 -0.53
C VAL A 168 16.92 -18.94 -1.40
N GLU A 169 16.93 -20.03 -2.15
CA GLU A 169 18.10 -20.49 -2.91
C GLU A 169 18.65 -19.38 -3.82
N SER A 170 17.77 -18.79 -4.63
CA SER A 170 18.11 -17.63 -5.45
C SER A 170 16.91 -16.79 -5.86
N ILE A 171 17.18 -15.51 -6.17
CA ILE A 171 16.25 -14.58 -6.79
C ILE A 171 16.92 -14.08 -8.08
N ARG A 172 16.42 -14.55 -9.21
CA ARG A 172 16.93 -14.20 -10.55
C ARG A 172 16.84 -12.69 -10.80
N SER A 173 17.65 -12.19 -11.73
CA SER A 173 17.54 -10.82 -12.23
C SER A 173 16.12 -10.55 -12.73
N GLY A 174 15.52 -9.45 -12.28
CA GLY A 174 14.11 -9.10 -12.55
C GLY A 174 13.08 -9.96 -11.82
N GLY A 175 13.53 -10.96 -11.06
CA GLY A 175 12.69 -11.84 -10.25
C GLY A 175 12.25 -11.18 -8.94
N ARG A 176 11.34 -11.87 -8.26
CA ARG A 176 10.89 -11.49 -6.92
C ARG A 176 10.58 -12.71 -6.08
N TYR A 177 10.57 -12.52 -4.77
CA TYR A 177 10.06 -13.50 -3.81
C TYR A 177 9.01 -12.84 -2.93
N ASP A 178 7.85 -13.48 -2.82
CA ASP A 178 6.65 -12.89 -2.24
C ASP A 178 6.17 -13.73 -1.06
N PHE A 179 5.75 -13.07 0.02
CA PHE A 179 5.16 -13.72 1.17
C PHE A 179 4.19 -12.79 1.89
N ILE A 180 3.30 -13.37 2.68
CA ILE A 180 2.34 -12.63 3.51
C ILE A 180 2.73 -12.82 4.97
N VAL A 181 2.63 -11.74 5.74
CA VAL A 181 2.77 -11.77 7.20
C VAL A 181 1.51 -11.24 7.86
N GLU A 182 1.17 -11.82 9.01
CA GLU A 182 0.02 -11.43 9.81
C GLU A 182 0.43 -11.18 11.26
N HIS A 183 -0.16 -10.15 11.87
CA HIS A 183 0.09 -9.78 13.25
C HIS A 183 -1.12 -9.13 13.89
N ASP A 184 -1.60 -9.69 15.00
CA ASP A 184 -2.63 -9.06 15.81
C ASP A 184 -2.07 -7.85 16.57
N VAL A 185 -2.59 -6.67 16.26
CA VAL A 185 -2.11 -5.40 16.78
C VAL A 185 -2.57 -5.23 18.22
N LYS A 186 -1.63 -5.29 19.16
CA LYS A 186 -1.87 -5.25 20.61
C LYS A 186 -1.41 -3.98 21.29
N GLU A 187 -0.75 -3.08 20.56
CA GLU A 187 -0.15 -1.87 21.10
C GLU A 187 -0.58 -0.64 20.29
N LEU A 188 -0.73 0.49 20.98
CA LEU A 188 -1.02 1.79 20.37
C LEU A 188 0.30 2.50 20.00
N GLY A 189 0.21 3.48 19.10
CA GLY A 189 1.34 4.37 18.80
C GLY A 189 2.18 3.91 17.61
N ALA A 190 3.44 4.35 17.57
CA ALA A 190 4.32 4.14 16.43
C ALA A 190 4.82 2.70 16.34
N HIS A 191 4.65 2.10 15.17
CA HIS A 191 5.15 0.76 14.84
C HIS A 191 6.03 0.85 13.60
N THR A 192 7.03 -0.03 13.51
CA THR A 192 7.90 -0.15 12.34
C THR A 192 7.98 -1.60 11.92
N LEU A 193 7.52 -1.93 10.71
CA LEU A 193 7.84 -3.19 10.07
C LEU A 193 9.28 -3.11 9.55
N VAL A 194 10.13 -3.97 10.06
CA VAL A 194 11.54 -4.11 9.69
C VAL A 194 11.68 -5.36 8.82
N CYS A 195 11.99 -5.16 7.54
CA CYS A 195 12.32 -6.24 6.61
C CYS A 195 13.82 -6.24 6.39
N THR A 196 14.45 -7.37 6.61
CA THR A 196 15.89 -7.55 6.44
C THR A 196 16.15 -8.67 5.45
N ALA A 197 17.06 -8.43 4.51
CA ALA A 197 17.63 -9.47 3.66
C ALA A 197 19.14 -9.59 3.91
N LEU A 198 19.63 -10.80 4.12
CA LEU A 198 21.02 -11.15 3.91
C LEU A 198 21.13 -11.98 2.64
N TYR A 199 21.99 -11.59 1.72
CA TYR A 199 22.13 -12.28 0.44
C TYR A 199 23.55 -12.15 -0.09
N ASN A 200 23.91 -13.05 -1.01
CA ASN A 200 25.13 -12.93 -1.80
C ASN A 200 24.76 -12.34 -3.16
N ASP A 201 25.40 -11.24 -3.54
CA ASP A 201 25.24 -10.66 -4.87
C ASP A 201 26.08 -11.43 -5.90
N GLY A 202 25.99 -11.06 -7.18
CA GLY A 202 26.73 -11.74 -8.26
C GLY A 202 28.26 -11.77 -8.09
N ASP A 203 28.83 -10.85 -7.30
CA ASP A 203 30.27 -10.83 -6.95
C ASP A 203 30.63 -11.74 -5.74
N ALA A 204 29.68 -12.55 -5.26
CA ALA A 204 29.79 -13.40 -4.06
C ALA A 204 30.03 -12.65 -2.73
N GLU A 205 29.89 -11.33 -2.73
CA GLU A 205 29.92 -10.51 -1.51
C GLU A 205 28.59 -10.59 -0.75
N ARG A 206 28.68 -10.84 0.56
CA ARG A 206 27.52 -10.95 1.44
C ARG A 206 27.02 -9.57 1.85
N LYS A 207 25.83 -9.21 1.40
CA LYS A 207 25.18 -7.92 1.67
C LYS A 207 24.10 -8.05 2.73
N TYR A 208 23.97 -7.00 3.55
CA TYR A 208 22.94 -6.85 4.57
C TYR A 208 22.05 -5.65 4.22
N LEU A 209 20.77 -5.89 3.94
CA LEU A 209 19.79 -4.88 3.54
C LEU A 209 18.66 -4.81 4.57
N PRO A 210 18.64 -3.77 5.43
CA PRO A 210 17.48 -3.46 6.26
C PRO A 210 16.60 -2.39 5.60
N GLN A 211 15.28 -2.59 5.61
CA GLN A 211 14.30 -1.60 5.17
C GLN A 211 13.18 -1.45 6.21
N PHE A 212 12.82 -0.19 6.47
CA PHE A 212 11.93 0.18 7.57
C PHE A 212 10.65 0.81 7.03
N PHE A 213 9.50 0.24 7.40
CA PHE A 213 8.18 0.72 7.01
C PHE A 213 7.41 1.15 8.26
N LYS A 214 7.28 2.46 8.45
CA LYS A 214 6.66 3.04 9.64
C LYS A 214 5.15 3.19 9.46
N PHE A 215 4.40 2.87 10.49
CA PHE A 215 2.96 3.09 10.55
C PHE A 215 2.53 3.43 11.99
N THR A 216 1.33 3.99 12.15
CA THR A 216 0.80 4.38 13.46
C THR A 216 -0.49 3.64 13.74
N VAL A 217 -0.58 3.08 14.95
CA VAL A 217 -1.77 2.41 15.46
C VAL A 217 -2.57 3.36 16.34
N SER A 218 -3.84 3.53 16.02
CA SER A 218 -4.77 4.42 16.72
C SER A 218 -5.78 3.64 17.57
N ASN A 219 -6.35 4.30 18.58
CA ASN A 219 -7.44 3.72 19.35
C ASN A 219 -8.73 3.76 18.49
N PRO A 220 -9.44 2.62 18.28
CA PRO A 220 -10.69 2.61 17.52
C PRO A 220 -11.82 3.40 18.18
N LEU A 221 -11.79 3.61 19.51
CA LEU A 221 -12.84 4.31 20.25
C LEU A 221 -12.23 5.22 21.33
N SER A 222 -12.40 6.53 21.19
CA SER A 222 -12.06 7.50 22.24
C SER A 222 -13.34 7.93 22.97
N VAL A 223 -13.61 7.31 24.13
CA VAL A 223 -14.73 7.73 24.99
C VAL A 223 -14.24 8.85 25.91
N ARG A 224 -14.73 10.08 25.70
CA ARG A 224 -14.59 11.17 26.66
C ARG A 224 -15.93 11.36 27.38
N THR A 225 -15.95 11.11 28.68
CA THR A 225 -17.05 11.56 29.54
C THR A 225 -16.81 13.01 29.93
N LYS A 226 -17.85 13.82 29.81
CA LYS A 226 -17.87 15.17 30.36
C LYS A 226 -18.17 15.03 31.86
N VAL A 227 -17.27 15.52 32.70
CA VAL A 227 -17.49 15.68 34.15
C VAL A 227 -18.20 16.99 34.39
#